data_AF-A0A7C6E6I9-F1
#
_entry.id   AF-A0A7C6E6I9-F1
#
_cell.length_a   1.000
_cell.length_b   1.000
_cell.length_c   1.000
_cell.angle_alpha   90.00
_cell.angle_beta   90.00
_cell.angle_gamma   90.00
#
_symmetry.space_group_name_H-M   'P 1'
#
loop_
_entity.id
_entity.type
_entity.pdbx_description
1 polymer ?
#
loop_
_entity_poly.entity_id
_entity_poly.type
_entity_poly.pdbx_seq_one_letter_code
_entity_poly.pdbx_strand_id
1 'polypeptide(L)'
;MLRLAVVLLAVSIPGWAQQAGAARLCPEVITTLYMDWLSGIPLETQARIELRNCRRGQVDSLQVAAWTAKSKEPALVVDTGRDTISRLLLDGNVFLLIMDGASDKLVQVVVYDRGSFQLALQETTQGKVRVQTSADKLTLRIVEAEGLERVMEFPTQGSLLHEPGRPPADSPEAAESALRSPRSPEQTPKG
;
A
#
# COMPACT_ATOMS: atom_id res chain seq x y z
N MET A 1 -16.81 27.70 -56.18
CA MET A 1 -16.27 27.80 -54.80
C MET A 1 -16.56 26.48 -54.10
N LEU A 2 -15.55 25.61 -53.98
CA LEU A 2 -15.69 24.26 -53.42
C LEU A 2 -15.17 24.28 -51.98
N ARG A 3 -16.04 24.06 -50.98
CA ARG A 3 -15.65 23.97 -49.57
C ARG A 3 -15.29 22.53 -49.24
N LEU A 4 -14.03 22.28 -48.92
CA LEU A 4 -13.53 21.00 -48.42
C LEU A 4 -13.95 20.85 -46.96
N ALA A 5 -14.76 19.86 -46.65
CA ALA A 5 -15.08 19.47 -45.27
C ALA A 5 -14.11 18.35 -44.85
N VAL A 6 -13.22 18.64 -43.92
CA VAL A 6 -12.34 17.65 -43.29
C VAL A 6 -13.08 17.09 -42.08
N VAL A 7 -13.49 15.82 -42.17
CA VAL A 7 -14.09 15.08 -41.06
C VAL A 7 -12.95 14.41 -40.28
N LEU A 8 -12.66 14.91 -39.09
CA LEU A 8 -11.75 14.27 -38.13
C LEU A 8 -12.52 13.18 -37.39
N LEU A 9 -12.29 11.92 -37.77
CA LEU A 9 -12.72 10.75 -37.01
C LEU A 9 -11.76 10.53 -35.84
N ALA A 10 -12.20 10.86 -34.63
CA ALA A 10 -11.51 10.49 -33.41
C ALA A 10 -11.64 8.97 -33.20
N VAL A 11 -10.54 8.24 -33.39
CA VAL A 11 -10.46 6.81 -33.06
C VAL A 11 -10.15 6.71 -31.57
N SER A 12 -11.19 6.49 -30.77
CA SER A 12 -11.05 6.17 -29.35
C SER A 12 -10.50 4.75 -29.22
N ILE A 13 -9.22 4.62 -28.86
CA ILE A 13 -8.63 3.33 -28.50
C ILE A 13 -9.23 2.95 -27.14
N PRO A 14 -10.01 1.86 -27.03
CA PRO A 14 -10.47 1.39 -25.73
C PRO A 14 -9.25 0.99 -24.92
N GLY A 15 -9.00 1.73 -23.82
CA GLY A 15 -7.99 1.39 -22.85
C GLY A 15 -8.25 -0.02 -22.35
N TRP A 16 -7.34 -0.94 -22.68
CA TRP A 16 -7.34 -2.26 -22.10
C TRP A 16 -7.04 -2.11 -20.62
N ALA A 17 -8.10 -2.14 -19.81
CA ALA A 17 -7.97 -2.57 -18.43
C ALA A 17 -7.44 -4.02 -18.52
N GLN A 18 -6.15 -4.21 -18.24
CA GLN A 18 -5.60 -5.54 -18.00
C GLN A 18 -6.28 -6.07 -16.73
N GLN A 19 -7.39 -6.77 -16.94
CA GLN A 19 -7.96 -7.66 -15.96
C GLN A 19 -6.86 -8.65 -15.61
N ALA A 20 -6.38 -8.60 -14.37
CA ALA A 20 -5.42 -9.53 -13.83
C ALA A 20 -5.98 -10.95 -13.99
N GLY A 21 -5.58 -11.65 -15.06
CA GLY A 21 -5.75 -13.09 -15.12
C GLY A 21 -5.09 -13.67 -13.89
N ALA A 22 -5.81 -14.47 -13.11
CA ALA A 22 -5.42 -14.94 -11.78
C ALA A 22 -3.94 -15.34 -11.76
N ALA A 23 -3.07 -14.43 -11.31
CA ALA A 23 -1.64 -14.66 -11.28
C ALA A 23 -1.43 -15.82 -10.31
N ARG A 24 -0.87 -16.94 -10.82
CA ARG A 24 -0.69 -18.13 -10.00
C ARG A 24 0.25 -17.79 -8.85
N LEU A 25 -0.28 -17.85 -7.63
CA LEU A 25 0.49 -17.59 -6.43
C LEU A 25 1.59 -18.65 -6.27
N CYS A 26 2.78 -18.19 -5.92
CA CYS A 26 3.89 -19.07 -5.60
C CYS A 26 3.59 -19.81 -4.28
N PRO A 27 3.81 -21.12 -4.17
CA PRO A 27 3.22 -21.91 -3.08
C PRO A 27 3.84 -21.62 -1.70
N GLU A 28 5.11 -21.25 -1.65
CA GLU A 28 5.86 -21.07 -0.41
C GLU A 28 5.72 -19.62 0.08
N VAL A 29 5.16 -19.42 1.29
CA VAL A 29 5.13 -18.12 1.96
C VAL A 29 6.38 -18.00 2.83
N ILE A 30 7.19 -16.97 2.59
CA ILE A 30 8.39 -16.66 3.37
C ILE A 30 8.01 -15.91 4.64
N THR A 31 7.19 -14.87 4.48
CA THR A 31 6.72 -14.03 5.59
C THR A 31 5.38 -13.39 5.27
N THR A 32 4.65 -13.02 6.32
CA THR A 32 3.36 -12.34 6.25
C THR A 32 3.40 -11.12 7.17
N LEU A 33 3.02 -9.97 6.64
CA LEU A 33 2.96 -8.70 7.34
C LEU A 33 1.50 -8.22 7.34
N TYR A 34 0.95 -7.97 8.52
CA TYR A 34 -0.42 -7.51 8.69
C TYR A 34 -0.44 -5.98 8.78
N MET A 35 -1.32 -5.33 8.04
CA MET A 35 -1.41 -3.85 7.98
C MET A 35 -1.74 -3.25 9.35
N ASP A 36 -2.58 -3.96 10.11
CA ASP A 36 -2.92 -3.65 11.48
C ASP A 36 -2.77 -4.91 12.32
N TRP A 37 -2.58 -4.71 13.63
CA TRP A 37 -2.75 -5.77 14.60
C TRP A 37 -3.93 -5.43 15.51
N LEU A 38 -5.10 -5.98 15.19
CA LEU A 38 -6.30 -5.84 16.00
C LEU A 38 -6.47 -7.08 16.88
N SER A 39 -6.25 -6.92 18.18
CA SER A 39 -6.44 -8.01 19.16
C SER A 39 -7.87 -8.55 19.09
N GLY A 40 -8.01 -9.88 19.05
CA GLY A 40 -9.31 -10.55 18.98
C GLY A 40 -9.88 -10.72 17.57
N ILE A 41 -9.24 -10.16 16.54
CA ILE A 41 -9.62 -10.42 15.14
C ILE A 41 -8.75 -11.55 14.58
N PRO A 42 -9.32 -12.63 14.03
CA PRO A 42 -8.55 -13.70 13.41
C PRO A 42 -7.67 -13.17 12.26
N LEU A 43 -6.39 -13.54 12.26
CA LEU A 43 -5.37 -12.98 11.37
C LEU A 43 -5.70 -13.17 9.89
N GLU A 44 -6.27 -14.32 9.53
CA GLU A 44 -6.71 -14.64 8.19
C GLU A 44 -7.78 -13.69 7.63
N THR A 45 -8.48 -12.97 8.52
CA THR A 45 -9.49 -11.98 8.14
C THR A 45 -8.94 -10.57 8.00
N GLN A 46 -7.68 -10.34 8.37
CA GLN A 46 -7.04 -9.04 8.33
C GLN A 46 -6.37 -8.77 6.98
N ALA A 47 -6.23 -7.48 6.64
CA ALA A 47 -5.48 -7.06 5.47
C ALA A 47 -3.99 -7.34 5.68
N ARG A 48 -3.34 -7.96 4.70
CA ARG A 48 -1.96 -8.43 4.84
C ARG A 48 -1.20 -8.42 3.52
N ILE A 49 0.12 -8.39 3.61
CA ILE A 49 1.03 -8.67 2.52
C ILE A 49 1.79 -9.94 2.84
N GLU A 50 1.80 -10.86 1.90
CA GLU A 50 2.60 -12.06 1.93
C GLU A 50 3.76 -11.90 0.95
N LEU A 51 4.97 -12.20 1.42
CA LEU A 51 6.13 -12.37 0.56
C LEU A 51 6.33 -13.85 0.32
N ARG A 52 6.35 -14.26 -0.94
CA ARG A 52 6.28 -15.66 -1.37
C ARG A 52 7.50 -16.02 -2.20
N ASN A 53 8.03 -17.23 -2.03
CA ASN A 53 9.13 -17.75 -2.82
C ASN A 53 8.59 -18.47 -4.07
N CYS A 54 9.02 -18.01 -5.24
CA CYS A 54 8.73 -18.58 -6.54
C CYS A 54 9.92 -19.40 -7.02
N ARG A 55 9.88 -20.71 -6.76
CA ARG A 55 10.83 -21.64 -7.37
C ARG A 55 10.33 -22.01 -8.76
N ARG A 56 10.91 -21.40 -9.80
CA ARG A 56 10.58 -21.70 -11.21
C ARG A 56 11.79 -22.37 -11.87
N GLY A 57 11.92 -23.68 -11.65
CA GLY A 57 13.05 -24.46 -12.16
C GLY A 57 14.33 -24.14 -11.39
N GLN A 58 15.30 -23.50 -12.06
CA GLN A 58 16.58 -23.08 -11.45
C GLN A 58 16.64 -21.60 -11.06
N VAL A 59 15.58 -20.85 -11.32
CA VAL A 59 15.51 -19.43 -10.97
C VAL A 59 14.56 -19.28 -9.79
N ASP A 60 15.11 -18.81 -8.68
CA ASP A 60 14.33 -18.38 -7.54
C ASP A 60 14.00 -16.89 -7.72
N SER A 61 12.75 -16.53 -7.44
CA SER A 61 12.32 -15.13 -7.38
C SER A 61 11.31 -14.97 -6.27
N LEU A 62 11.05 -13.73 -5.87
CA LEU A 62 10.00 -13.43 -4.92
C LEU A 62 8.74 -12.95 -5.63
N GLN A 63 7.63 -13.09 -4.90
CA GLN A 63 6.35 -12.54 -5.28
C GLN A 63 5.73 -11.87 -4.06
N VAL A 64 5.28 -10.64 -4.24
CA VAL A 64 4.48 -9.90 -3.27
C VAL A 64 3.01 -10.18 -3.57
N ALA A 65 2.26 -10.68 -2.59
CA ALA A 65 0.82 -10.90 -2.70
C ALA A 65 0.11 -10.11 -1.58
N ALA A 66 -0.70 -9.12 -1.95
CA ALA A 66 -1.45 -8.32 -1.00
C ALA A 66 -2.92 -8.74 -0.96
N TRP A 67 -3.44 -8.92 0.24
CA TRP A 67 -4.75 -9.48 0.52
C TRP A 67 -5.59 -8.47 1.29
N THR A 68 -6.72 -8.08 0.73
CA THR A 68 -7.70 -7.27 1.46
C THR A 68 -8.38 -8.11 2.55
N ALA A 69 -8.86 -7.44 3.59
CA ALA A 69 -9.52 -8.09 4.72
C ALA A 69 -10.66 -9.00 4.25
N LYS A 70 -10.72 -10.22 4.81
CA LYS A 70 -11.71 -11.28 4.48
C LYS A 70 -11.72 -11.77 3.03
N SER A 71 -10.77 -11.34 2.19
CA SER A 71 -10.68 -11.79 0.80
C SER A 71 -10.11 -13.21 0.70
N LYS A 72 -10.67 -13.99 -0.24
CA LYS A 72 -10.17 -15.33 -0.61
C LYS A 72 -9.14 -15.30 -1.74
N GLU A 73 -8.96 -14.15 -2.38
CA GLU A 73 -8.00 -13.95 -3.46
C GLU A 73 -7.15 -12.70 -3.19
N PRO A 74 -5.89 -12.67 -3.62
CA PRO A 74 -5.04 -11.49 -3.48
C PRO A 74 -5.60 -10.35 -4.35
N ALA A 75 -5.64 -9.15 -3.80
CA ALA A 75 -6.02 -7.93 -4.51
C ALA A 75 -4.89 -7.40 -5.41
N LEU A 76 -3.64 -7.71 -5.05
CA LEU A 76 -2.45 -7.35 -5.81
C LEU A 76 -1.45 -8.50 -5.77
N VAL A 77 -0.90 -8.86 -6.92
CA VAL A 77 0.20 -9.82 -7.03
C VAL A 77 1.28 -9.21 -7.90
N VAL A 78 2.51 -9.15 -7.39
CA VAL A 78 3.66 -8.56 -8.07
C VAL A 78 4.84 -9.53 -8.01
N ASP A 79 5.26 -10.04 -9.16
CA ASP A 79 6.50 -10.80 -9.28
C ASP A 79 7.68 -9.83 -9.24
N THR A 80 8.68 -10.11 -8.40
CA THR A 80 9.85 -9.21 -8.24
C THR A 80 10.97 -9.51 -9.23
N GLY A 81 11.00 -10.74 -9.78
CA GLY A 81 12.09 -11.22 -10.64
C GLY A 81 13.45 -11.32 -9.94
N ARG A 82 13.49 -11.23 -8.60
CA ARG A 82 14.70 -11.26 -7.76
C ARG A 82 14.44 -12.09 -6.51
N ASP A 83 15.48 -12.61 -5.88
CA ASP A 83 15.39 -13.46 -4.67
C ASP A 83 16.01 -12.83 -3.41
N THR A 84 16.90 -11.86 -3.59
CA THR A 84 17.74 -11.31 -2.50
C THR A 84 17.12 -10.05 -1.91
N ILE A 85 16.60 -10.16 -0.68
CA ILE A 85 16.01 -9.03 0.07
C ILE A 85 17.13 -8.27 0.79
N SER A 86 17.22 -6.96 0.58
CA SER A 86 18.11 -6.09 1.36
C SER A 86 17.37 -5.23 2.39
N ARG A 87 16.09 -4.92 2.14
CA ARG A 87 15.23 -4.29 3.14
C ARG A 87 13.78 -4.68 2.96
N LEU A 88 13.11 -4.94 4.07
CA LEU A 88 11.68 -5.18 4.17
C LEU A 88 11.15 -4.28 5.28
N LEU A 89 10.09 -3.52 5.00
CA LEU A 89 9.49 -2.62 5.96
C LEU A 89 7.98 -2.56 5.73
N LEU A 90 7.22 -2.56 6.82
CA LEU A 90 5.82 -2.17 6.84
C LEU A 90 5.67 -1.06 7.89
N ASP A 91 5.19 0.11 7.48
CA ASP A 91 4.96 1.26 8.34
C ASP A 91 3.57 1.83 8.07
N GLY A 92 2.66 1.70 9.04
CA GLY A 92 1.24 1.95 8.86
C GLY A 92 0.69 1.22 7.64
N ASN A 93 0.16 1.97 6.68
CA ASN A 93 -0.42 1.44 5.46
C ASN A 93 0.56 1.32 4.27
N VAL A 94 1.87 1.49 4.51
CA VAL A 94 2.90 1.48 3.46
C VAL A 94 3.86 0.32 3.65
N PHE A 95 3.91 -0.56 2.64
CA PHE A 95 4.90 -1.62 2.54
C PHE A 95 6.01 -1.23 1.57
N LEU A 96 7.26 -1.40 2.00
CA LEU A 96 8.46 -1.19 1.20
C LEU A 96 9.27 -2.48 1.14
N LEU A 97 9.62 -2.88 -0.08
CA LEU A 97 10.56 -3.95 -0.38
C LEU A 97 11.72 -3.38 -1.20
N ILE A 98 12.95 -3.60 -0.74
CA ILE A 98 14.17 -3.34 -1.50
C ILE A 98 14.90 -4.66 -1.68
N MET A 99 15.24 -4.96 -2.93
CA MET A 99 15.94 -6.17 -3.31
C MET A 99 17.22 -5.85 -4.04
N ASP A 100 18.27 -6.58 -3.72
CA ASP A 100 19.56 -6.42 -4.35
C ASP A 100 19.67 -7.29 -5.61
N GLY A 101 20.23 -6.73 -6.66
CA GLY A 101 20.73 -7.45 -7.82
C GLY A 101 22.25 -7.35 -7.90
N ALA A 102 22.83 -7.85 -8.99
CA ALA A 102 24.28 -7.85 -9.16
C ALA A 102 24.88 -6.43 -9.24
N SER A 103 24.17 -5.49 -9.86
CA SER A 103 24.65 -4.12 -10.09
C SER A 103 23.60 -3.03 -9.83
N ASP A 104 22.42 -3.42 -9.36
CA ASP A 104 21.27 -2.54 -9.19
C ASP A 104 20.40 -3.00 -8.00
N LYS A 105 19.39 -2.20 -7.67
CA LYS A 105 18.40 -2.49 -6.64
C LYS A 105 17.02 -2.32 -7.24
N LEU A 106 16.11 -3.23 -6.92
CA LEU A 106 14.68 -3.05 -7.14
C LEU A 106 14.08 -2.44 -5.89
N VAL A 107 13.34 -1.34 -6.04
CA VAL A 107 12.56 -0.71 -4.99
C VAL A 107 11.09 -0.84 -5.34
N GLN A 108 10.32 -1.46 -4.45
CA GLN A 108 8.88 -1.61 -4.57
C GLN A 108 8.18 -1.03 -3.36
N VAL A 109 7.16 -0.21 -3.60
CA VAL A 109 6.28 0.34 -2.57
C VAL A 109 4.85 -0.05 -2.88
N VAL A 110 4.20 -0.70 -1.93
CA VAL A 110 2.77 -1.01 -1.96
C VAL A 110 2.07 -0.19 -0.89
N VAL A 111 1.00 0.50 -1.27
CA VAL A 111 0.18 1.31 -0.37
C VAL A 111 -1.20 0.68 -0.23
N TYR A 112 -1.68 0.59 1.01
CA TYR A 112 -3.05 0.21 1.31
C TYR A 112 -3.87 1.48 1.58
N ASP A 113 -4.80 1.83 0.69
CA ASP A 113 -5.65 3.01 0.88
C ASP A 113 -7.11 2.65 0.64
N ARG A 114 -8.00 3.12 1.54
CA ARG A 114 -9.46 2.94 1.47
C ARG A 114 -9.90 1.51 1.14
N GLY A 115 -9.24 0.52 1.73
CA GLY A 115 -9.58 -0.89 1.54
C GLY A 115 -9.00 -1.54 0.29
N SER A 116 -8.08 -0.89 -0.43
CA SER A 116 -7.46 -1.43 -1.65
C SER A 116 -5.93 -1.31 -1.63
N PHE A 117 -5.25 -2.30 -2.21
CA PHE A 117 -3.79 -2.29 -2.38
C PHE A 117 -3.41 -1.71 -3.74
N GLN A 118 -2.38 -0.87 -3.76
CA GLN A 118 -1.84 -0.28 -4.99
C GLN A 118 -0.32 -0.39 -5.00
N LEU A 119 0.24 -0.76 -6.15
CA LEU A 119 1.69 -0.66 -6.39
C LEU A 119 2.02 0.80 -6.68
N ALA A 120 2.46 1.53 -5.66
CA ALA A 120 2.74 2.96 -5.75
C ALA A 120 4.11 3.25 -6.37
N LEU A 121 5.08 2.33 -6.22
CA LEU A 121 6.38 2.42 -6.86
C LEU A 121 6.88 1.02 -7.23
N GLN A 122 7.45 0.91 -8.42
CA GLN A 122 8.31 -0.20 -8.81
C GLN A 122 9.41 0.35 -9.70
N GLU A 123 10.62 0.45 -9.16
CA GLU A 123 11.74 1.08 -9.85
C GLU A 123 13.03 0.28 -9.66
N THR A 124 13.82 0.17 -10.72
CA THR A 124 15.17 -0.37 -10.65
C THR A 124 16.17 0.78 -10.73
N THR A 125 17.11 0.85 -9.80
CA THR A 125 18.11 1.92 -9.72
C THR A 125 19.49 1.33 -9.44
N GLN A 126 20.53 1.94 -10.02
CA GLN A 126 21.93 1.65 -9.65
C GLN A 126 22.40 2.57 -8.49
N GLY A 127 21.56 3.53 -8.11
CA GLY A 127 21.81 4.50 -7.06
C GLY A 127 21.71 3.94 -5.63
N LYS A 128 22.04 4.81 -4.68
CA LYS A 128 21.89 4.53 -3.24
C LYS A 128 20.46 4.85 -2.80
N VAL A 129 19.83 3.87 -2.17
CA VAL A 129 18.48 4.03 -1.61
C VAL A 129 18.58 4.30 -0.11
N ARG A 130 18.04 5.41 0.36
CA ARG A 130 17.89 5.75 1.78
C ARG A 130 16.42 5.79 2.15
N VAL A 131 16.09 5.19 3.28
CA VAL A 131 14.72 5.13 3.80
C VAL A 131 14.74 5.77 5.18
N GLN A 132 13.80 6.70 5.38
CA GLN A 132 13.54 7.32 6.68
C GLN A 132 12.05 7.18 6.98
N THR A 133 11.71 6.82 8.21
CA THR A 133 10.34 6.77 8.70
C THR A 133 10.12 7.86 9.75
N SER A 134 8.95 8.48 9.71
CA SER A 134 8.42 9.35 10.76
C SER A 134 7.04 8.84 11.18
N ALA A 135 6.43 9.49 12.18
CA ALA A 135 5.11 9.07 12.70
C ALA A 135 3.96 9.15 11.66
N ASP A 136 4.16 9.85 10.55
CA ASP A 136 3.14 10.19 9.57
C ASP A 136 3.50 9.84 8.12
N LYS A 137 4.76 9.53 7.83
CA LYS A 137 5.21 9.20 6.48
C LYS A 137 6.48 8.35 6.45
N LEU A 138 6.63 7.65 5.32
CA LEU A 138 7.86 7.02 4.87
C LEU A 138 8.45 7.90 3.76
N THR A 139 9.70 8.33 3.95
CA THR A 139 10.47 9.06 2.94
C THR A 139 11.50 8.15 2.31
N LEU A 140 11.44 8.02 0.99
CA LEU A 140 12.38 7.28 0.16
C LEU A 140 13.22 8.26 -0.64
N ARG A 141 14.55 8.19 -0.49
CA ARG A 141 15.51 9.00 -1.23
C ARG A 141 16.38 8.09 -2.09
N ILE A 142 16.34 8.30 -3.41
CA ILE A 142 17.20 7.60 -4.36
C ILE A 142 18.24 8.60 -4.85
N VAL A 143 19.52 8.29 -4.61
CA VAL A 143 20.65 9.10 -5.05
C VAL A 143 21.34 8.36 -6.19
N GLU A 144 21.17 8.86 -7.41
CA GLU A 144 21.76 8.29 -8.62
C GLU A 144 23.27 8.55 -8.72
N ALA A 145 23.95 7.84 -9.62
CA ALA A 145 25.40 7.91 -9.77
C ALA A 145 25.93 9.32 -10.07
N GLU A 146 25.14 10.14 -10.78
CA GLU A 146 25.47 11.52 -11.12
C GLU A 146 25.17 12.53 -10.00
N GLY A 147 24.74 12.05 -8.82
CA GLY A 147 24.39 12.88 -7.67
C GLY A 147 22.97 13.45 -7.72
N LEU A 148 22.18 13.10 -8.75
CA LEU A 148 20.75 13.44 -8.81
C LEU A 148 20.00 12.71 -7.69
N GLU A 149 19.29 13.48 -6.85
CA GLU A 149 18.48 12.95 -5.76
C GLU A 149 16.99 13.05 -6.10
N ARG A 150 16.27 11.93 -6.00
CA ARG A 150 14.81 11.86 -6.05
C ARG A 150 14.28 11.55 -4.67
N VAL A 151 13.40 12.41 -4.18
CA VAL A 151 12.73 12.23 -2.88
C VAL A 151 11.26 11.90 -3.15
N MET A 152 10.80 10.80 -2.59
CA MET A 152 9.40 10.36 -2.62
C MET A 152 8.90 10.22 -1.20
N GLU A 153 7.67 10.63 -0.95
CA GLU A 153 7.04 10.54 0.36
C GLU A 153 5.74 9.77 0.26
N PHE A 154 5.56 8.83 1.18
CA PHE A 154 4.38 7.98 1.26
C PHE A 154 3.75 8.21 2.64
N PRO A 155 2.57 8.83 2.73
CA PRO A 155 1.86 8.97 3.99
C PRO A 155 1.59 7.60 4.60
N THR A 156 1.91 7.41 5.88
CA THR A 156 1.71 6.15 6.62
C THR A 156 0.44 6.16 7.47
N GLN A 157 -0.24 7.32 7.55
CA GLN A 157 -1.55 7.48 8.16
C GLN A 157 -2.67 7.25 7.14
N GLY A 158 -2.72 6.05 6.56
CA GLY A 158 -3.88 5.58 5.82
C GLY A 158 -4.99 5.17 6.78
N SER A 159 -6.17 5.78 6.61
CA SER A 159 -7.39 5.62 7.41
C SER A 159 -7.83 4.14 7.56
N LEU A 160 -7.30 3.42 8.54
CA LEU A 160 -7.88 2.13 9.00
C LEU A 160 -8.89 2.33 10.12
N LEU A 161 -8.90 3.52 10.73
CA LEU A 161 -9.90 3.99 11.67
C LEU A 161 -10.89 4.97 11.02
N HIS A 162 -11.32 4.74 9.78
CA HIS A 162 -12.62 5.26 9.39
C HIS A 162 -13.67 4.40 10.12
N GLU A 163 -13.94 4.72 11.39
CA GLU A 163 -15.16 4.29 12.04
C GLU A 163 -16.31 4.73 11.12
N PRO A 164 -17.11 3.79 10.57
CA PRO A 164 -18.30 4.18 9.83
C PRO A 164 -19.21 4.93 10.81
N GLY A 165 -19.27 6.25 10.68
CA GLY A 165 -20.13 7.12 11.50
C GLY A 165 -19.44 8.19 12.36
N ARG A 166 -18.11 8.34 12.34
CA ARG A 166 -17.47 9.49 13.00
C ARG A 166 -17.31 10.65 12.01
N PRO A 167 -18.08 11.73 12.13
CA PRO A 167 -17.90 12.90 11.27
C PRO A 167 -16.49 13.49 11.47
N PRO A 168 -15.91 14.13 10.43
CA PRO A 168 -14.60 14.76 10.55
C PRO A 168 -14.59 15.75 11.74
N ALA A 169 -13.43 15.89 12.38
CA ALA A 169 -13.28 16.76 13.57
C ALA A 169 -13.71 18.22 13.31
N ASP A 170 -13.68 18.65 12.05
CA ASP A 170 -14.09 19.98 11.60
C ASP A 170 -15.55 20.04 11.11
N SER A 171 -16.33 18.96 11.26
CA SER A 171 -17.75 18.96 10.91
C SER A 171 -18.59 19.58 12.04
N PRO A 172 -19.59 20.43 11.72
CA PRO A 172 -20.49 21.01 12.70
C PRO A 172 -21.25 19.97 13.55
N GLU A 173 -21.40 18.72 13.08
CA GLU A 173 -21.99 17.61 13.86
C GLU A 173 -21.15 17.19 15.08
N ALA A 174 -19.82 17.34 15.03
CA ALA A 174 -18.94 17.00 16.16
C ALA A 174 -19.14 17.94 17.35
N ALA A 175 -19.49 19.21 17.08
CA ALA A 175 -19.74 20.21 18.11
C ALA A 175 -21.07 19.95 18.85
N GLU A 176 -22.09 19.43 18.17
CA GLU A 176 -23.41 19.19 18.80
C GLU A 176 -23.40 17.95 19.72
N SER A 177 -22.60 16.93 19.38
CA SER A 177 -22.51 15.71 20.20
C SER A 177 -21.79 15.93 21.54
N ALA A 178 -20.88 16.92 21.63
CA ALA A 178 -20.21 17.27 22.89
C ALA A 178 -21.14 17.99 23.90
N LEU A 179 -22.20 18.64 23.40
CA LEU A 179 -23.16 19.37 24.23
C LEU A 179 -24.24 18.48 24.87
N ARG A 180 -24.39 17.23 24.41
CA ARG A 180 -25.41 16.29 24.93
C ARG A 180 -24.90 15.33 26.01
N SER A 181 -23.69 15.53 26.53
CA SER A 181 -23.18 14.69 27.62
C SER A 181 -23.99 14.94 28.90
N PRO A 182 -24.73 13.94 29.44
CA PRO A 182 -25.50 14.11 30.66
C PRO A 182 -24.55 14.35 31.84
N ARG A 183 -24.73 15.46 32.56
CA ARG A 183 -24.04 15.71 33.83
C ARG A 183 -24.35 14.56 34.78
N SER A 184 -23.31 13.86 35.21
CA SER A 184 -23.39 12.84 36.24
C SER A 184 -23.89 13.45 37.55
N PRO A 185 -24.86 12.86 38.25
CA PRO A 185 -25.36 13.41 39.51
C PRO A 185 -24.30 13.29 40.61
N GLU A 186 -24.03 14.43 41.21
CA GLU A 186 -23.10 14.65 42.32
C GLU A 186 -23.51 13.78 43.53
N GLN A 187 -22.70 12.77 43.86
CA GLN A 187 -22.92 11.96 45.04
C GLN A 187 -22.43 12.72 46.28
N THR A 188 -23.38 13.14 47.12
CA THR A 188 -23.13 13.72 48.43
C THR A 188 -22.59 12.63 49.38
N PRO A 189 -21.48 12.85 50.11
CA PRO A 189 -21.00 11.88 51.08
C PRO A 189 -21.91 11.91 52.32
N LYS A 190 -22.33 10.72 52.77
CA LYS A 190 -22.98 10.53 54.08
C LYS A 190 -21.91 10.14 55.11
N GLY A 191 -21.86 10.92 56.19
CA GLY A 191 -21.58 10.49 57.58
C GLY A 191 -20.18 9.99 57.88
#